data_AF-A0A1S3Z725-F1
#
_entry.id   AF-A0A1S3Z725-F1
#
_cell.length_a   1.000
_cell.length_b   1.000
_cell.length_c   1.000
_cell.angle_alpha   90.00
_cell.angle_beta   90.00
_cell.angle_gamma   90.00
#
_symmetry.space_group_name_H-M   'P 1'
#
loop_
_entity.id
_entity.type
_entity.pdbx_description
1 polymer ?
#
loop_
_entity_poly.entity_id
_entity_poly.type
_entity_poly.pdbx_seq_one_letter_code
_entity_poly.pdbx_strand_id
1 'polypeptide(L)'
;MENRPVDVPESHFKDLLKYWNSSPHKKMSETNTENQNKLKCPHTAGRTPFALIREAKRSNSLILRILCQSKDIFVATRKRKLDRVYKTSYDNTISKIAGRERLQSTQESQDGNHSLMLLHQSWHLNIQVAVA
;
A
#
# COMPACT_ATOMS: atom_id res chain seq x y z
N MET A 1 -25.01 -29.64 14.97
CA MET A 1 -25.83 -28.49 15.39
C MET A 1 -25.15 -27.67 16.47
N GLU A 2 -24.16 -28.22 17.16
CA GLU A 2 -23.23 -27.45 18.00
C GLU A 2 -22.69 -26.23 17.24
N ASN A 3 -22.58 -25.11 17.94
CA ASN A 3 -22.15 -23.80 17.42
C ASN A 3 -23.11 -23.11 16.42
N ARG A 4 -24.35 -23.58 16.29
CA ARG A 4 -25.39 -22.81 15.58
C ARG A 4 -25.70 -21.52 16.38
N PRO A 5 -25.67 -20.33 15.76
CA PRO A 5 -26.17 -19.11 16.40
C PRO A 5 -27.66 -19.21 16.75
N VAL A 6 -28.07 -18.64 17.89
CA VAL A 6 -29.47 -18.71 18.38
C VAL A 6 -30.44 -18.10 17.36
N ASP A 7 -30.05 -17.01 16.70
CA ASP A 7 -30.89 -16.24 15.80
C ASP A 7 -31.10 -16.88 14.41
N VAL A 8 -30.35 -17.93 14.09
CA VAL A 8 -30.40 -18.57 12.76
C VAL A 8 -31.22 -19.85 12.83
N PRO A 9 -32.37 -19.97 12.14
CA PRO A 9 -33.15 -21.19 12.10
C PRO A 9 -32.33 -22.43 11.71
N GLU A 10 -32.66 -23.58 12.29
CA GLU A 10 -31.90 -24.81 12.09
C GLU A 10 -31.87 -25.26 10.62
N SER A 11 -32.98 -25.12 9.90
CA SER A 11 -33.07 -25.43 8.47
C SER A 11 -32.04 -24.64 7.66
N HIS A 12 -32.01 -23.31 7.83
CA HIS A 12 -31.06 -22.45 7.14
C HIS A 12 -29.60 -22.77 7.49
N PHE A 13 -29.32 -23.09 8.76
CA PHE A 13 -27.97 -23.50 9.16
C PHE A 13 -27.53 -24.80 8.47
N LYS A 14 -28.43 -25.79 8.34
CA LYS A 14 -28.14 -27.03 7.61
C LYS A 14 -27.89 -26.76 6.12
N ASP A 15 -28.67 -25.87 5.51
CA ASP A 15 -28.47 -25.48 4.11
C ASP A 15 -27.12 -24.81 3.88
N LEU A 16 -26.71 -23.92 4.80
CA LEU A 16 -25.38 -23.30 4.78
C LEU A 16 -24.26 -24.33 4.92
N LEU A 17 -24.39 -25.28 5.86
CA LEU A 17 -23.42 -26.35 6.02
C LEU A 17 -23.32 -27.20 4.75
N LYS A 18 -24.43 -27.52 4.10
CA LYS A 18 -24.44 -28.24 2.82
C LYS A 18 -23.77 -27.44 1.72
N TYR A 19 -24.07 -26.13 1.63
CA TYR A 19 -23.48 -25.22 0.65
C TYR A 19 -21.96 -25.11 0.82
N TRP A 20 -21.46 -24.82 2.02
CA TRP A 20 -20.02 -24.74 2.28
C TRP A 20 -19.31 -26.08 2.15
N ASN A 21 -20.01 -27.20 2.40
CA ASN A 21 -19.43 -28.52 2.20
C ASN A 21 -19.40 -28.98 0.74
N SER A 22 -20.05 -28.26 -0.17
CA SER A 22 -20.03 -28.59 -1.60
C SER A 22 -18.61 -28.46 -2.17
N SER A 23 -18.27 -29.37 -3.08
CA SER A 23 -16.96 -29.42 -3.75
C SER A 23 -16.47 -28.08 -4.31
N PRO A 24 -17.26 -27.30 -5.09
CA PRO A 24 -16.77 -26.04 -5.66
C PRO A 24 -16.40 -25.01 -4.58
N HIS A 25 -17.15 -24.94 -3.48
CA HIS A 25 -16.92 -23.96 -2.43
C HIS A 25 -15.74 -24.34 -1.53
N LYS A 26 -15.51 -25.64 -1.29
CA LYS A 26 -14.27 -26.12 -0.66
C LYS A 26 -13.04 -25.76 -1.47
N LYS A 27 -13.05 -26.07 -2.77
CA LYS A 27 -11.94 -25.73 -3.68
C LYS A 27 -11.67 -24.22 -3.72
N MET A 28 -12.73 -23.41 -3.78
CA MET A 28 -12.62 -21.96 -3.71
C MET A 28 -12.03 -21.49 -2.37
N SER A 29 -12.45 -22.08 -1.25
CA SER A 29 -11.92 -21.77 0.08
C SER A 29 -10.43 -22.11 0.21
N GLU A 30 -10.01 -23.27 -0.29
CA GLU A 30 -8.60 -23.69 -0.32
C GLU A 30 -7.77 -22.71 -1.16
N THR A 31 -8.25 -22.37 -2.36
CA THR A 31 -7.60 -21.38 -3.24
C THR A 31 -7.49 -20.01 -2.56
N ASN A 32 -8.55 -19.56 -1.88
CA ASN A 32 -8.54 -18.30 -1.14
C ASN A 32 -7.53 -18.32 0.01
N THR A 33 -7.42 -19.43 0.73
CA THR A 33 -6.44 -19.61 1.81
C THR A 33 -5.01 -19.57 1.26
N GLU A 34 -4.76 -20.26 0.15
CA GLU A 34 -3.47 -20.24 -0.53
C GLU A 34 -3.11 -18.82 -1.01
N ASN A 35 -4.06 -18.11 -1.61
CA ASN A 35 -3.89 -16.72 -2.05
C ASN A 35 -3.61 -15.77 -0.88
N GLN A 36 -4.29 -15.95 0.26
CA GLN A 36 -4.01 -15.19 1.46
C GLN A 36 -2.61 -15.46 2.00
N ASN A 37 -2.15 -16.71 2.00
CA ASN A 37 -0.79 -17.06 2.41
C ASN A 37 0.28 -16.48 1.48
N LYS A 38 -0.03 -16.33 0.19
CA LYS A 38 0.83 -15.67 -0.80
C LYS A 38 0.83 -14.13 -0.68
N LEU A 39 -0.12 -13.54 0.05
CA LEU A 39 -0.23 -12.09 0.20
C LEU A 39 0.93 -11.53 1.05
N LYS A 40 1.86 -10.83 0.39
CA LYS A 40 3.03 -10.23 1.04
C LYS A 40 2.79 -8.77 1.42
N CYS A 41 3.14 -8.39 2.65
CA CYS A 41 3.03 -7.04 3.21
C CYS A 41 1.60 -6.47 3.25
N PRO A 42 0.67 -7.09 3.99
CA PRO A 42 -0.64 -6.51 4.23
C PRO A 42 -0.50 -5.12 4.88
N HIS A 43 -1.39 -4.20 4.52
CA HIS A 43 -1.41 -2.88 5.15
C HIS A 43 -1.98 -2.97 6.58
N THR A 44 -1.54 -2.07 7.45
CA THR A 44 -1.88 -2.05 8.89
C THR A 44 -2.62 -0.79 9.31
N ALA A 45 -3.08 0.02 8.35
CA ALA A 45 -3.85 1.25 8.56
C ALA A 45 -5.16 1.05 9.35
N GLY A 46 -5.74 -0.16 9.29
CA GLY A 46 -6.94 -0.49 10.06
C GLY A 46 -8.13 0.40 9.69
N ARG A 47 -8.72 1.08 10.69
CA ARG A 47 -9.87 1.99 10.50
C ARG A 47 -9.52 3.30 9.82
N THR A 48 -8.24 3.65 9.72
CA THR A 48 -7.83 4.91 9.09
C THR A 48 -7.94 4.81 7.57
N PRO A 49 -8.78 5.62 6.91
CA PRO A 49 -8.90 5.62 5.46
C PRO A 49 -7.61 6.07 4.79
N PHE A 50 -7.30 5.50 3.62
CA PHE A 50 -6.12 5.88 2.84
C PHE A 50 -6.17 7.34 2.37
N ALA A 51 -7.36 7.92 2.19
CA ALA A 51 -7.52 9.34 1.85
C ALA A 51 -6.94 10.26 2.93
N LEU A 52 -7.21 9.98 4.21
CA LEU A 52 -6.65 10.76 5.32
C LEU A 52 -5.13 10.62 5.39
N ILE A 53 -4.61 9.41 5.15
CA ILE A 53 -3.16 9.16 5.13
C ILE A 53 -2.51 9.91 3.96
N ARG A 54 -3.17 9.94 2.79
CA ARG A 54 -2.71 10.69 1.61
C ARG A 54 -2.64 12.18 1.89
N GLU A 55 -3.68 12.76 2.47
CA GLU A 55 -3.71 14.18 2.83
C GLU A 55 -2.66 14.52 3.89
N ALA A 56 -2.51 13.69 4.93
CA ALA A 56 -1.46 13.88 5.94
C ALA A 56 -0.03 13.73 5.41
N LYS A 57 0.15 12.99 4.32
CA LYS A 57 1.43 12.84 3.61
C LYS A 57 1.55 13.75 2.39
N ARG A 58 0.59 14.66 2.19
CA ARG A 58 0.61 15.61 1.09
C ARG A 58 1.65 16.68 1.40
N SER A 59 2.62 16.83 0.50
CA SER A 59 3.54 17.96 0.56
C SER A 59 2.86 19.22 0.02
N ASN A 60 3.16 20.38 0.62
CA ASN A 60 2.73 21.69 0.13
C ASN A 60 3.47 22.09 -1.16
N SER A 61 4.60 21.47 -1.46
CA SER A 61 5.31 21.65 -2.73
C SER A 61 4.64 20.80 -3.82
N LEU A 62 4.19 21.45 -4.90
CA LEU A 62 3.57 20.79 -6.06
C LEU A 62 4.51 19.73 -6.69
N ILE A 63 5.81 20.01 -6.69
CA ILE A 63 6.86 19.13 -7.22
C ILE A 63 6.96 17.86 -6.36
N LEU A 64 7.07 18.01 -5.04
CA LEU A 64 7.11 16.88 -4.11
C LEU A 64 5.78 16.10 -4.10
N ARG A 65 4.66 16.78 -4.36
CA ARG A 65 3.36 16.14 -4.51
C ARG A 65 3.28 15.24 -5.74
N ILE A 66 4.00 15.56 -6.81
CA ILE A 66 4.07 14.73 -8.03
C ILE A 66 5.05 13.57 -7.82
N LEU A 67 6.18 13.81 -7.17
CA LEU A 67 7.27 12.84 -7.00
C LEU A 67 7.08 11.84 -5.86
N CYS A 68 6.50 12.24 -4.71
CA CYS A 68 6.72 11.49 -3.46
C CYS A 68 5.49 10.71 -2.91
N GLN A 69 4.37 10.64 -3.63
CA GLN A 69 3.16 10.05 -3.04
C GLN A 69 3.28 8.55 -2.76
N SER A 70 3.80 7.75 -3.71
CA SER A 70 3.62 6.30 -3.64
C SER A 70 4.39 5.63 -2.49
N LYS A 71 5.62 6.09 -2.21
CA LYS A 71 6.46 5.57 -1.12
C LYS A 71 5.94 5.99 0.24
N ASP A 72 5.69 7.28 0.46
CA ASP A 72 5.29 7.78 1.77
C ASP A 72 3.95 7.19 2.21
N ILE A 73 3.01 7.04 1.26
CA ILE A 73 1.77 6.33 1.50
C ILE A 73 2.04 4.86 1.83
N PHE A 74 2.93 4.18 1.10
CA PHE A 74 3.27 2.78 1.37
C PHE A 74 3.86 2.62 2.77
N VAL A 75 4.85 3.42 3.17
CA VAL A 75 5.44 3.36 4.51
C VAL A 75 4.39 3.66 5.58
N ALA A 76 3.61 4.74 5.41
CA ALA A 76 2.62 5.16 6.41
C ALA A 76 1.52 4.12 6.66
N THR A 77 1.00 3.51 5.60
CA THR A 77 -0.11 2.54 5.68
C THR A 77 0.33 1.16 6.17
N ARG A 78 1.64 0.84 6.13
CA ARG A 78 2.21 -0.44 6.58
C ARG A 78 2.99 -0.32 7.89
N LYS A 79 3.08 0.90 8.45
CA LYS A 79 3.71 1.13 9.75
C LYS A 79 2.94 0.37 10.83
N ARG A 80 3.66 -0.47 11.57
CA ARG A 80 3.14 -1.20 12.72
C ARG A 80 3.20 -0.32 13.97
N LYS A 81 2.22 -0.49 14.86
CA LYS A 81 2.22 0.19 16.15
C LYS A 81 3.04 -0.61 17.15
N LEU A 82 3.79 0.07 18.02
CA LEU A 82 4.67 -0.58 18.98
C LEU A 82 3.90 -1.27 20.12
N ASP A 83 2.69 -0.79 20.42
CA ASP A 83 1.78 -1.31 21.45
C ASP A 83 0.99 -2.55 21.03
N ARG A 84 1.17 -3.03 19.78
CA ARG A 84 0.40 -4.13 19.23
C ARG A 84 1.29 -5.33 18.89
N VAL A 85 0.90 -6.50 19.38
CA VAL A 85 1.48 -7.77 18.96
C VAL A 85 0.89 -8.19 17.61
N TYR A 86 1.76 -8.47 16.63
CA TYR A 86 1.37 -8.91 15.29
C TYR A 86 1.69 -10.40 15.11
N LYS A 87 0.76 -11.13 14.50
CA LYS A 87 0.94 -12.58 14.22
C LYS A 87 2.00 -12.88 13.15
N THR A 88 2.21 -11.94 12.22
CA THR A 88 3.11 -12.12 11.08
C THR A 88 4.40 -11.33 11.27
N SER A 89 5.52 -11.83 10.72
CA SER A 89 6.79 -11.09 10.70
C SER A 89 6.66 -9.75 9.94
N TYR A 90 7.49 -8.76 10.31
CA TYR A 90 7.59 -7.46 9.63
C TYR A 90 8.68 -7.44 8.54
N ASP A 91 9.54 -8.46 8.48
CA ASP A 91 10.78 -8.46 7.69
C ASP A 91 10.53 -8.19 6.22
N ASN A 92 9.53 -8.85 5.62
CA ASN A 92 9.21 -8.62 4.21
C ASN A 92 8.81 -7.16 3.92
N THR A 93 8.15 -6.50 4.88
CA THR A 93 7.79 -5.08 4.75
C THR A 93 9.01 -4.20 4.85
N ILE A 94 9.91 -4.46 5.81
CA ILE A 94 11.20 -3.77 5.93
C ILE A 94 11.99 -3.90 4.62
N SER A 95 12.16 -5.12 4.11
CA SER A 95 12.90 -5.36 2.86
C SER A 95 12.29 -4.63 1.67
N LYS A 96 10.95 -4.57 1.58
CA LYS A 96 10.26 -3.82 0.51
C LYS A 96 10.43 -2.31 0.66
N ILE A 97 10.44 -1.77 1.87
CA ILE A 97 10.69 -0.35 2.11
C ILE A 97 12.11 0.00 1.67
N ALA A 98 13.10 -0.76 2.12
CA ALA A 98 14.51 -0.57 1.73
C ALA A 98 14.75 -0.74 0.22
N GLY A 99 14.05 -1.68 -0.42
CA GLY A 99 14.08 -1.83 -1.88
C GLY A 99 13.53 -0.59 -2.60
N ARG A 100 12.43 -0.04 -2.10
CA ARG A 100 11.81 1.18 -2.66
C ARG A 100 12.69 2.42 -2.45
N GLU A 101 13.38 2.50 -1.30
CA GLU A 101 14.35 3.56 -1.01
C GLU A 101 15.51 3.56 -2.00
N ARG A 102 16.11 2.38 -2.28
CA ARG A 102 17.19 2.26 -3.27
C ARG A 102 16.78 2.72 -4.66
N LEU A 103 15.60 2.30 -5.13
CA LEU A 103 15.10 2.68 -6.46
C LEU A 103 14.85 4.20 -6.57
N GLN A 104 14.29 4.80 -5.53
CA GLN A 104 14.06 6.24 -5.51
C GLN A 104 15.37 7.03 -5.53
N SER A 105 16.38 6.64 -4.76
CA SER A 105 17.68 7.30 -4.78
C SER A 105 18.37 7.22 -6.14
N THR A 106 18.22 6.11 -6.88
CA THR A 106 18.73 5.98 -8.25
C THR A 106 17.98 6.89 -9.23
N GLN A 107 16.66 7.00 -9.08
CA GLN A 107 15.85 7.87 -9.95
C GLN A 107 16.09 9.35 -9.66
N GLU A 108 16.23 9.75 -8.40
CA GLU A 108 16.55 11.13 -8.00
C GLU A 108 17.96 11.55 -8.47
N SER A 109 18.92 10.64 -8.54
CA SER A 109 20.25 10.95 -9.08
C SER A 109 20.25 11.10 -10.62
N GLN A 110 19.38 10.40 -11.34
CA GLN A 110 19.25 10.51 -12.80
C GLN A 110 18.37 11.70 -13.21
N ASP A 111 17.18 11.85 -12.60
CA ASP A 111 16.22 12.92 -12.90
C ASP A 111 16.60 14.26 -12.25
N GLY A 112 17.27 14.25 -11.09
CA GLY A 112 17.77 15.47 -10.45
C GLY A 112 18.80 16.17 -11.32
N ASN A 113 19.70 15.39 -11.94
CA ASN A 113 20.67 15.92 -12.89
C ASN A 113 19.98 16.45 -14.15
N HIS A 114 18.98 15.76 -14.68
CA HIS A 114 18.25 16.19 -15.89
C HIS A 114 17.34 17.41 -15.64
N SER A 115 16.62 17.45 -14.51
CA SER A 115 15.74 18.57 -14.14
C SER A 115 16.51 19.83 -13.76
N LEU A 116 17.62 19.71 -13.02
CA LEU A 116 18.50 20.86 -12.75
C LEU A 116 19.11 21.42 -14.04
N MET A 117 19.47 20.54 -14.98
CA MET A 117 19.99 20.95 -16.29
C MET A 117 18.94 21.69 -17.13
N LEU A 118 17.69 21.21 -17.15
CA LEU A 118 16.59 21.91 -17.83
C LEU A 118 16.23 23.25 -17.18
N LEU A 119 16.25 23.33 -15.84
CA LEU A 119 15.99 24.59 -15.12
C LEU A 119 17.09 25.62 -15.35
N HIS A 120 18.35 25.18 -15.35
CA HIS A 120 19.51 26.03 -15.64
C HIS A 120 19.48 26.55 -17.09
N GLN A 121 19.14 25.69 -18.05
CA GLN A 121 18.94 26.09 -19.45
C GLN A 121 17.78 27.09 -19.61
N SER A 122 16.65 26.87 -18.92
CA SER A 122 15.51 27.77 -18.95
C SER A 122 15.80 29.14 -18.30
N TRP A 123 16.57 29.16 -17.20
CA TRP A 123 17.04 30.41 -16.58
C TRP A 123 17.97 31.21 -17.51
N HIS A 124 18.91 30.54 -18.19
CA HIS A 124 19.80 31.21 -19.14
C HIS A 124 19.06 31.79 -20.36
N LEU A 125 18.07 31.08 -20.92
CA LEU A 125 17.26 31.61 -22.01
C LEU A 125 16.47 32.86 -21.59
N ASN A 126 15.89 32.85 -20.39
CA ASN A 126 15.11 33.99 -19.90
C ASN A 126 15.96 35.24 -19.61
N ILE A 127 17.23 35.06 -19.19
CA ILE A 127 18.17 36.19 -19.02
C ILE A 127 18.57 36.77 -20.38
N GLN A 128 18.82 35.95 -21.40
CA GLN A 128 19.18 36.44 -22.74
C GLN A 128 18.05 37.23 -23.41
N VAL A 129 16.79 36.87 -23.16
CA VAL A 129 15.61 37.59 -23.66
C VAL A 129 15.37 38.92 -22.92
N ALA A 130 15.83 39.06 -21.68
CA ALA A 130 15.62 40.26 -20.87
C ALA A 130 16.71 41.36 -21.06
N VAL A 131 17.80 41.06 -21.76
CA VAL A 131 18.95 41.97 -21.96
C VAL A 131 19.10 42.39 -23.43
N ALA A 132 18.17 41.99 -24.31
CA ALA A 132 18.05 42.42 -25.71
C ALA A 132 16.92 43.42 -25.88
#